data_AF-A0A1K0IR72-F1
#
_entry.id   AF-A0A1K0IR72-F1
#
_cell.length_a   1.000
_cell.length_b   1.000
_cell.length_c   1.000
_cell.angle_alpha   90.00
_cell.angle_beta   90.00
_cell.angle_gamma   90.00
#
_symmetry.space_group_name_H-M   'P 1'
#
loop_
_entity.id
_entity.type
_entity.pdbx_description
1 polymer ?
#
loop_
_entity_poly.entity_id
_entity_poly.type
_entity_poly.pdbx_seq_one_letter_code
_entity_poly.pdbx_strand_id
1 'polypeptide(L)'
;MGNQPVQRLVFGHRDDAIEEADIQRMKTCLQAAGYDASEADIAAAWLYYSEGFAATWLMPPESDQELLADLLRSLDPAPVAPNSRVVLLDVGDGSGDAILELPDALWDALAWKVGDELKIEQQADGTFRLRKIER
;
A
#
# COMPACT_ATOMS: atom_id res chain seq x y z
N MET A 1 11.93 -15.16 -23.79
CA MET A 1 10.56 -14.61 -23.81
C MET A 1 10.56 -13.44 -22.84
N GLY A 2 10.51 -12.21 -23.38
CA GLY A 2 10.67 -10.99 -22.59
C GLY A 2 9.46 -10.73 -21.72
N ASN A 3 9.71 -10.51 -20.43
CA ASN A 3 8.70 -10.17 -19.45
C ASN A 3 8.22 -8.73 -19.72
N GLN A 4 7.07 -8.57 -20.38
CA GLN A 4 6.47 -7.24 -20.54
C GLN A 4 5.90 -6.80 -19.17
N PRO A 5 6.24 -5.60 -18.68
CA PRO A 5 5.62 -5.08 -17.47
C PRO A 5 4.14 -4.83 -17.73
N VAL A 6 3.30 -5.23 -16.76
CA VAL A 6 1.85 -5.03 -16.80
C VAL A 6 1.58 -3.52 -16.85
N GLN A 7 1.18 -3.01 -18.01
CA GLN A 7 0.76 -1.62 -18.15
C GLN A 7 -0.61 -1.49 -17.48
N ARG A 8 -0.62 -0.90 -16.28
CA ARG A 8 -1.83 -0.46 -15.61
C ARG A 8 -2.48 0.63 -16.47
N LEU A 9 -3.58 0.31 -17.13
CA LEU A 9 -4.40 1.29 -17.84
C LEU A 9 -5.00 2.25 -16.80
N VAL A 10 -4.36 3.41 -16.64
CA VAL A 10 -4.96 4.54 -15.93
C VAL A 10 -5.97 5.16 -16.89
N PHE A 11 -7.25 4.91 -16.64
CA PHE A 11 -8.32 5.48 -17.46
C PHE A 11 -8.43 6.98 -17.19
N GLY A 12 -7.89 7.76 -18.13
CA GLY A 12 -8.44 9.06 -18.52
C GLY A 12 -8.25 10.21 -17.56
N HIS A 13 -7.02 10.69 -17.36
CA HIS A 13 -6.76 12.11 -17.07
C HIS A 13 -5.70 12.60 -18.07
N ARG A 14 -5.85 13.83 -18.56
CA ARG A 14 -4.85 14.43 -19.45
C ARG A 14 -3.60 14.71 -18.61
N ASP A 15 -2.43 14.34 -19.13
CA ASP A 15 -1.11 14.52 -18.48
C ASP A 15 -0.76 15.99 -18.16
N ASP A 16 -1.56 16.97 -18.59
CA ASP A 16 -1.31 18.39 -18.45
C ASP A 16 -1.70 18.99 -17.07
N ALA A 17 -2.37 18.22 -16.21
CA ALA A 17 -2.78 18.66 -14.87
C ALA A 17 -1.91 18.09 -13.73
N ILE A 18 -0.98 17.20 -14.03
CA ILE A 18 -0.13 16.55 -13.03
C ILE A 18 1.12 17.38 -12.83
N GLU A 19 1.30 17.93 -11.63
CA GLU A 19 2.49 18.68 -11.28
C GLU A 19 3.60 17.74 -10.79
N GLU A 20 4.62 17.49 -11.63
CA GLU A 20 5.72 16.56 -11.33
C GLU A 20 6.51 16.97 -10.07
N ALA A 21 6.59 18.27 -9.78
CA ALA A 21 7.18 18.81 -8.56
C ALA A 21 6.41 18.39 -7.29
N ASP A 22 5.08 18.33 -7.37
CA ASP A 22 4.21 17.90 -6.28
C ASP A 22 4.40 16.40 -6.02
N ILE A 23 4.46 15.59 -7.07
CA ILE A 23 4.74 14.14 -6.95
C ILE A 23 6.09 13.90 -6.28
N GLN A 24 7.12 14.64 -6.68
CA GLN A 24 8.44 14.50 -6.09
C GLN A 24 8.47 14.90 -4.60
N ARG A 25 7.70 15.93 -4.22
CA ARG A 25 7.51 16.31 -2.83
C ARG A 25 6.77 15.22 -2.05
N MET A 26 5.65 14.73 -2.56
CA MET A 26 4.87 13.63 -1.96
C MET A 26 5.72 12.38 -1.74
N LYS A 27 6.53 12.01 -2.74
CA LYS A 27 7.49 10.90 -2.66
C LYS A 27 8.52 11.11 -1.56
N THR A 28 9.05 12.31 -1.44
CA THR A 28 10.01 12.66 -0.37
C THR A 28 9.37 12.56 1.00
N CYS A 29 8.13 13.04 1.17
CA CYS A 29 7.37 12.92 2.42
C CYS A 29 7.11 11.45 2.79
N LEU A 30 6.73 10.63 1.82
CA LEU A 30 6.53 9.19 1.99
C LEU A 30 7.84 8.49 2.40
N GLN A 31 8.94 8.76 1.70
CA GLN A 31 10.25 8.18 2.01
C GLN A 31 10.76 8.58 3.40
N ALA A 32 10.59 9.84 3.80
CA ALA A 32 10.96 10.32 5.14
C ALA A 32 10.17 9.60 6.25
N ALA A 33 8.95 9.16 5.96
CA ALA A 33 8.11 8.35 6.85
C ALA A 33 8.29 6.83 6.64
N GLY A 34 9.27 6.40 5.83
CA GLY A 34 9.57 4.99 5.58
C GLY A 34 8.59 4.28 4.63
N TYR A 35 7.90 5.01 3.77
CA TYR A 35 7.05 4.48 2.70
C TYR A 35 7.80 4.48 1.37
N ASP A 36 7.72 3.36 0.67
CA ASP A 36 8.22 3.22 -0.70
C ASP A 36 7.01 3.06 -1.64
N ALA A 37 6.74 4.10 -2.42
CA ALA A 37 5.64 4.16 -3.38
C ALA A 37 6.18 4.66 -4.71
N SER A 38 5.70 4.08 -5.81
CA SER A 38 6.07 4.55 -7.14
C SER A 38 5.41 5.90 -7.43
N GLU A 39 6.05 6.73 -8.27
CA GLU A 39 5.50 8.03 -8.68
C GLU A 39 4.12 7.87 -9.34
N ALA A 40 3.91 6.78 -10.07
CA ALA A 40 2.63 6.45 -10.68
C ALA A 40 1.54 6.13 -9.65
N ASP A 41 1.88 5.41 -8.57
CA ASP A 41 0.93 5.12 -7.50
C ASP A 41 0.58 6.38 -6.69
N ILE A 42 1.57 7.24 -6.45
CA ILE A 42 1.38 8.54 -5.79
C ILE A 42 0.45 9.43 -6.63
N ALA A 43 0.73 9.56 -7.93
CA ALA A 43 -0.09 10.34 -8.84
C ALA A 43 -1.54 9.80 -8.90
N ALA A 44 -1.71 8.49 -9.03
CA ALA A 44 -3.02 7.87 -9.08
C ALA A 44 -3.82 8.06 -7.78
N ALA A 45 -3.17 7.89 -6.62
CA ALA A 45 -3.80 8.11 -5.32
C ALA A 45 -4.20 9.58 -5.12
N TRP A 46 -3.34 10.52 -5.52
CA TRP A 46 -3.61 11.94 -5.37
C TRP A 46 -4.70 12.45 -6.33
N LEU A 47 -4.74 11.92 -7.56
CA LEU A 47 -5.83 12.16 -8.50
C LEU A 47 -7.16 11.67 -7.93
N TYR A 48 -7.20 10.42 -7.43
CA TYR A 48 -8.40 9.87 -6.81
C TYR A 48 -8.88 10.70 -5.60
N TYR A 49 -7.95 11.17 -4.77
CA TYR A 49 -8.25 12.08 -3.68
C TYR A 49 -8.84 13.41 -4.19
N SER A 50 -8.21 14.01 -5.20
CA SER A 50 -8.62 15.29 -5.80
C SER A 50 -10.01 15.22 -6.45
N GLU A 51 -10.31 14.11 -7.13
CA GLU A 51 -11.63 13.85 -7.73
C GLU A 51 -12.75 13.85 -6.68
N GLY A 52 -12.46 13.39 -5.45
CA GLY A 52 -13.38 13.47 -4.32
C GLY A 52 -13.81 14.90 -3.95
N PHE A 53 -13.03 15.90 -4.36
CA PHE A 53 -13.32 17.33 -4.21
C PHE A 53 -13.74 18.00 -5.53
N ALA A 54 -14.05 17.20 -6.57
CA ALA A 54 -14.32 17.68 -7.92
C ALA A 54 -13.18 18.54 -8.51
N ALA A 55 -11.94 18.28 -8.09
CA ALA A 55 -10.73 18.92 -8.60
C ALA A 55 -9.95 17.92 -9.46
N THR A 56 -9.46 18.37 -10.62
CA THR A 56 -8.58 17.54 -11.48
C THR A 56 -7.21 17.33 -10.82
N TRP A 57 -6.71 18.34 -10.11
CA TRP A 57 -5.50 18.27 -9.29
C TRP A 57 -5.66 19.23 -8.13
N LEU A 58 -5.67 18.72 -6.90
CA LEU A 58 -5.70 19.55 -5.72
C LEU A 58 -4.27 19.95 -5.36
N MET A 59 -4.06 21.25 -5.12
CA MET A 59 -2.77 21.73 -4.63
C MET A 59 -2.44 21.05 -3.29
N PRO A 60 -1.26 20.44 -3.15
CA PRO A 60 -0.86 19.80 -1.89
C PRO A 60 -0.81 20.82 -0.75
N PRO A 61 -1.22 20.44 0.47
CA PRO A 61 -1.06 21.32 1.63
C PRO A 61 0.41 21.70 1.85
N GLU A 62 0.65 22.89 2.39
CA GLU A 62 2.00 23.38 2.70
C GLU A 62 2.68 22.58 3.82
N SER A 63 1.89 21.93 4.68
CA SER A 63 2.37 21.07 5.76
C SER A 63 2.65 19.66 5.26
N ASP A 64 3.89 19.20 5.37
CA ASP A 64 4.29 17.83 5.03
C ASP A 64 3.60 16.77 5.89
N GLN A 65 3.20 17.12 7.12
CA GLN A 65 2.47 16.22 8.01
C GLN A 65 1.02 16.00 7.53
N GLU A 66 0.36 17.07 7.08
CA GLU A 66 -1.00 16.99 6.52
C GLU A 66 -0.98 16.28 5.16
N LEU A 67 0.01 16.60 4.33
CA LEU A 67 0.25 15.92 3.06
C LEU A 67 0.42 14.42 3.26
N LEU A 68 1.25 14.01 4.23
CA LEU A 68 1.45 12.60 4.54
C LEU A 68 0.14 11.94 5.02
N ALA A 69 -0.63 12.58 5.90
CA ALA A 69 -1.88 12.02 6.38
C ALA A 69 -2.92 11.81 5.26
N ASP A 70 -2.99 12.73 4.30
CA ASP A 70 -3.89 12.62 3.16
C ASP A 70 -3.40 11.58 2.14
N LEU A 71 -2.09 11.53 1.88
CA LEU A 71 -1.49 10.50 1.04
C LEU A 71 -1.73 9.10 1.59
N LEU A 72 -1.52 8.88 2.89
CA LEU A 72 -1.73 7.57 3.52
C LEU A 72 -3.20 7.13 3.47
N ARG A 73 -4.14 8.08 3.56
CA ARG A 73 -5.58 7.81 3.42
C ARG A 73 -5.95 7.43 1.99
N SER A 74 -5.25 7.99 1.01
CA SER A 74 -5.56 7.86 -0.42
C SER A 74 -4.82 6.71 -1.08
N LEU A 75 -3.66 6.33 -0.54
CA LEU A 75 -2.86 5.16 -0.92
C LEU A 75 -3.43 3.85 -0.36
N ASP A 76 -4.62 3.88 0.27
CA ASP A 76 -5.29 2.70 0.80
C ASP A 76 -6.45 2.23 -0.10
N PRO A 77 -6.18 1.40 -1.12
CA PRO A 77 -7.19 0.56 -1.73
C PRO A 77 -7.07 -0.86 -1.16
N ALA A 78 -8.08 -1.31 -0.41
CA ALA A 78 -8.37 -2.75 -0.37
C ALA A 78 -8.69 -3.25 -1.80
N PRO A 79 -8.41 -4.50 -2.24
CA PRO A 79 -7.92 -5.67 -1.52
C PRO A 79 -6.48 -6.04 -1.91
N VAL A 80 -5.58 -6.08 -0.93
CA VAL A 80 -4.17 -6.53 -1.00
C VAL A 80 -3.35 -5.98 -2.16
N ALA A 81 -2.89 -4.74 -2.02
CA ALA A 81 -1.65 -4.36 -2.68
C ALA A 81 -0.50 -5.28 -2.17
N PRO A 82 0.48 -5.65 -3.01
CA PRO A 82 1.59 -6.55 -2.63
C PRO A 82 2.43 -6.06 -1.43
N ASN A 83 2.19 -4.83 -0.94
CA ASN A 83 2.86 -4.20 0.20
C ASN A 83 1.86 -3.68 1.26
N SER A 84 0.78 -4.41 1.51
CA SER A 84 -0.22 -4.06 2.53
C SER A 84 0.42 -4.02 3.92
N ARG A 85 0.20 -2.94 4.67
CA ARG A 85 0.69 -2.80 6.05
C ARG A 85 -0.40 -3.23 7.02
N VAL A 86 -0.01 -3.98 8.04
CA VAL A 86 -0.88 -4.48 9.10
C VAL A 86 -0.22 -4.18 10.44
N VAL A 87 -1.03 -3.83 11.43
CA VAL A 87 -0.54 -3.57 12.79
C VAL A 87 -0.50 -4.89 13.54
N LEU A 88 0.62 -5.16 14.22
CA LEU A 88 0.72 -6.27 15.16
C LEU A 88 -0.01 -5.89 16.45
N LEU A 89 -1.00 -6.69 16.83
CA LEU A 89 -1.77 -6.51 18.05
C LEU A 89 -1.16 -7.34 19.18
N ASP A 90 -1.10 -6.78 20.40
CA ASP A 90 -0.70 -7.53 21.58
C ASP A 90 -1.82 -8.51 21.98
N VAL A 91 -1.47 -9.76 22.27
CA VAL A 91 -2.41 -10.78 22.78
C VAL A 91 -2.93 -10.41 24.17
N GLY A 92 -2.18 -9.60 24.92
CA GLY A 92 -2.62 -9.06 26.22
C GLY A 92 -2.67 -10.09 27.36
N ASP A 93 -2.08 -11.27 27.15
CA ASP A 93 -1.95 -12.33 28.16
C ASP A 93 -0.60 -12.28 28.90
N GLY A 94 0.27 -11.34 28.53
CA GLY A 94 1.60 -11.17 29.13
C GLY A 94 2.64 -12.17 28.63
N SER A 95 2.36 -12.96 27.59
CA SER A 95 3.34 -13.86 26.96
C SER A 95 4.37 -13.12 26.10
N GLY A 96 4.01 -11.93 25.62
CA GLY A 96 4.78 -11.16 24.63
C GLY A 96 4.48 -11.58 23.18
N ASP A 97 3.45 -12.40 22.96
CA ASP A 97 3.00 -12.79 21.63
C ASP A 97 2.23 -11.66 20.94
N ALA A 98 2.28 -11.65 19.62
CA ALA A 98 1.57 -10.68 18.79
C ALA A 98 0.68 -11.37 17.76
N ILE A 99 -0.49 -10.77 17.51
CA ILE A 99 -1.46 -11.17 16.50
C ILE A 99 -1.24 -10.32 15.26
N LEU A 100 -1.05 -10.99 14.12
CA LEU A 100 -1.06 -10.38 12.80
C LEU A 100 -2.44 -10.57 12.17
N GLU A 101 -3.25 -9.52 12.14
CA GLU A 101 -4.53 -9.57 11.42
C GLU A 101 -4.28 -9.46 9.92
N LEU A 102 -4.63 -10.53 9.19
CA LEU A 102 -4.54 -10.55 7.73
C LEU A 102 -5.85 -9.99 7.14
N PRO A 103 -5.81 -9.03 6.20
CA PRO A 103 -7.01 -8.48 5.59
C PRO A 103 -7.81 -9.56 4.87
N ASP A 104 -9.14 -9.60 5.00
CA ASP A 104 -10.04 -10.62 4.40
C ASP A 104 -9.77 -10.85 2.90
N ALA A 105 -9.51 -9.75 2.20
CA ALA A 105 -9.00 -9.68 0.85
C ALA A 105 -7.85 -10.67 0.52
N LEU A 106 -6.91 -10.84 1.45
CA LEU A 106 -5.75 -11.73 1.34
C LEU A 106 -6.15 -13.19 1.49
N TRP A 107 -7.09 -13.47 2.39
CA TRP A 107 -7.63 -14.81 2.59
C TRP A 107 -8.28 -15.31 1.29
N ASP A 108 -9.11 -14.46 0.68
CA ASP A 108 -9.78 -14.79 -0.58
C ASP A 108 -8.79 -14.97 -1.73
N ALA A 109 -7.83 -14.05 -1.87
CA ALA A 109 -6.85 -14.09 -2.95
C ALA A 109 -5.92 -15.32 -2.86
N LEU A 110 -5.57 -15.75 -1.65
CA LEU A 110 -4.70 -16.92 -1.41
C LEU A 110 -5.47 -18.22 -1.17
N ALA A 111 -6.81 -18.17 -1.21
CA ALA A 111 -7.71 -19.27 -0.86
C ALA A 111 -7.39 -19.92 0.50
N TRP A 112 -7.02 -19.08 1.48
CA TRP A 112 -6.80 -19.49 2.87
C TRP A 112 -8.11 -19.48 3.64
N LYS A 113 -8.24 -20.39 4.60
CA LYS A 113 -9.42 -20.55 5.46
C LYS A 113 -8.99 -20.79 6.89
N VAL A 114 -9.85 -20.44 7.84
CA VAL A 114 -9.65 -20.76 9.26
C VAL A 114 -9.47 -22.27 9.41
N GLY A 115 -8.39 -22.67 10.08
CA GLY A 115 -7.99 -24.07 10.25
C GLY A 115 -6.94 -24.55 9.24
N ASP A 116 -6.60 -23.77 8.23
CA ASP A 116 -5.42 -24.04 7.40
C ASP A 116 -4.14 -23.87 8.22
N GLU A 117 -3.20 -24.79 8.06
CA GLU A 117 -1.87 -24.67 8.66
C GLU A 117 -0.95 -23.86 7.74
N LEU A 118 -0.32 -22.83 8.30
CA LEU A 118 0.63 -21.99 7.61
C LEU A 118 2.05 -22.26 8.12
N LYS A 119 3.02 -22.19 7.21
CA LYS A 119 4.45 -22.23 7.53
C LYS A 119 5.04 -20.84 7.36
N ILE A 120 5.79 -20.39 8.38
CA ILE A 120 6.57 -19.16 8.37
C ILE A 120 8.05 -19.54 8.13
N GLU A 121 8.68 -18.95 7.11
CA GLU A 121 10.09 -19.18 6.78
C GLU A 121 10.83 -17.84 6.67
N GLN A 122 11.83 -17.62 7.52
CA GLN A 122 12.72 -16.47 7.41
C GLN A 122 13.63 -16.61 6.18
N GLN A 123 13.73 -15.56 5.38
CA GLN A 123 14.56 -15.48 4.19
C GLN A 123 15.91 -14.81 4.53
N ALA A 124 16.89 -14.96 3.63
CA ALA A 124 18.24 -14.42 3.83
C ALA A 124 18.29 -12.88 3.85
N ASP A 125 17.28 -12.21 3.30
CA ASP A 125 17.13 -10.75 3.31
C ASP A 125 16.44 -10.22 4.59
N GLY A 126 16.16 -11.10 5.56
CA GLY A 126 15.48 -10.74 6.80
C GLY A 126 13.95 -10.66 6.69
N THR A 127 13.38 -10.93 5.52
CA THR A 127 11.92 -11.02 5.33
C THR A 127 11.38 -12.36 5.81
N PHE A 128 10.07 -12.43 6.07
CA PHE A 128 9.38 -13.68 6.38
C PHE A 128 8.42 -14.03 5.25
N ARG A 129 8.51 -15.29 4.78
CA ARG A 129 7.56 -15.85 3.82
C ARG A 129 6.54 -16.70 4.56
N LEU A 130 5.26 -16.34 4.40
CA LEU A 130 4.13 -17.17 4.83
C LEU A 130 3.66 -18.01 3.64
N ARG A 131 3.45 -19.31 3.87
CA ARG A 131 2.85 -20.20 2.86
C ARG A 131 1.93 -21.22 3.50
N LYS A 132 0.87 -21.60 2.79
CA LYS A 132 -0.01 -22.69 3.18
C LYS A 132 0.75 -24.02 3.10
N ILE A 133 0.54 -24.88 4.08
CA ILE A 133 1.01 -26.27 4.05
C ILE A 133 -0.06 -27.07 3.31
N GLU A 134 0.25 -27.52 2.10
CA GLU A 134 -0.56 -28.50 1.41
C GLU A 134 -0.31 -29.86 2.07
N ARG A 135 -1.37 -30.48 2.60
CA ARG A 135 -1.35 -31.85 3.12
C ARG A 135 -1.82 -32.83 2.06
#